data_AF-B1YQ07-F1
#
_entry.id   AF-B1YQ07-F1
#
_cell.length_a   1.000
_cell.length_b   1.000
_cell.length_c   1.000
_cell.angle_alpha   90.00
_cell.angle_beta   90.00
_cell.angle_gamma   90.00
#
_symmetry.space_group_name_H-M   'P 1'
#
loop_
_entity.id
_entity.type
_entity.pdbx_description
1 polymer ?
#
loop_
_entity_poly.entity_id
_entity_poly.type
_entity_poly.pdbx_seq_one_letter_code
_entity_poly.pdbx_strand_id
1 'polypeptide(L)'
;MTLAIRVDWQSGVVHADRVRIEVGDDGRLSEGVRRLCLPAQELENGAVRYRISQKITFGGHAGECLIDMIGGRLTSVLILFDAIRFLDASITESKIVRSIAKASGLAVVRAHPTEARLEPCSWGVAEFRYDPRQGDLSLEMRFRGE
;
A
#
# COMPACT_ATOMS: atom_id res chain seq x y z
N MET A 1 -14.02 10.77 10.03
CA MET A 1 -14.32 9.79 8.98
C MET A 1 -13.02 9.14 8.56
N THR A 2 -12.96 7.82 8.40
CA THR A 2 -11.81 7.10 7.84
C THR A 2 -12.00 6.94 6.33
N LEU A 3 -10.93 7.09 5.56
CA LEU A 3 -10.96 6.90 4.11
C LEU A 3 -10.73 5.42 3.78
N ALA A 4 -11.55 4.81 2.92
CA ALA A 4 -11.35 3.42 2.54
C ALA A 4 -10.35 3.31 1.37
N ILE A 5 -9.30 2.51 1.53
CA ILE A 5 -8.45 2.09 0.41
C ILE A 5 -9.01 0.79 -0.17
N ARG A 6 -9.10 0.72 -1.51
CA ARG A 6 -9.52 -0.49 -2.24
C ARG A 6 -8.52 -0.77 -3.36
N VAL A 7 -8.31 -2.04 -3.64
CA VAL A 7 -7.40 -2.50 -4.69
C VAL A 7 -8.19 -3.45 -5.57
N ASP A 8 -8.20 -3.18 -6.87
CA ASP A 8 -8.50 -4.19 -7.86
C ASP A 8 -7.23 -5.03 -8.07
N TRP A 9 -7.23 -6.23 -7.50
CA TRP A 9 -6.08 -7.12 -7.52
C TRP A 9 -5.77 -7.68 -8.91
N GLN A 10 -6.72 -7.65 -9.85
CA GLN A 10 -6.51 -8.11 -11.21
C GLN A 10 -5.72 -7.08 -12.03
N SER A 11 -6.02 -5.79 -11.86
CA SER A 11 -5.43 -4.70 -12.63
C SER A 11 -4.35 -3.89 -11.88
N GLY A 12 -4.29 -4.02 -10.56
CA GLY A 12 -3.43 -3.21 -9.70
C GLY A 12 -3.97 -1.81 -9.42
N VAL A 13 -5.19 -1.51 -9.87
CA VAL A 13 -5.77 -0.18 -9.66
C VAL A 13 -6.12 0.02 -8.19
N VAL A 14 -5.59 1.10 -7.61
CA VAL A 14 -5.86 1.49 -6.22
C VAL A 14 -6.82 2.68 -6.18
N HIS A 15 -7.80 2.61 -5.29
CA HIS A 15 -8.76 3.68 -5.03
C HIS A 15 -8.66 4.17 -3.59
N ALA A 16 -8.71 5.49 -3.43
CA ALA A 16 -8.96 6.19 -2.18
C ALA A 16 -10.44 6.63 -2.16
N ASP A 17 -11.27 5.93 -1.39
CA ASP A 17 -12.73 5.93 -1.44
C ASP A 17 -13.28 5.67 -2.84
N ARG A 18 -13.67 6.72 -3.56
CA ARG A 18 -14.20 6.67 -4.93
C ARG A 18 -13.23 7.26 -5.96
N VAL A 19 -12.06 7.71 -5.52
CA VAL A 19 -11.07 8.38 -6.36
C VAL A 19 -9.95 7.41 -6.69
N ARG A 20 -9.65 7.24 -7.97
CA ARG A 20 -8.53 6.41 -8.42
C ARG A 20 -7.20 7.10 -8.15
N ILE A 21 -6.24 6.36 -7.59
CA ILE A 21 -4.85 6.79 -7.44
C ILE A 21 -4.19 6.63 -8.80
N GLU A 22 -4.02 7.75 -9.49
CA GLU A 22 -3.45 7.81 -10.84
C GLU A 22 -2.69 9.11 -11.04
N VAL A 23 -1.89 9.15 -12.10
CA VAL A 23 -1.14 10.32 -12.52
C VAL A 23 -2.04 11.19 -13.41
N GLY A 24 -2.09 12.49 -13.14
CA GLY A 24 -2.76 13.47 -14.00
C GLY A 24 -1.87 13.93 -15.16
N ASP A 25 -2.45 14.71 -16.07
CA ASP A 25 -1.79 15.15 -17.30
C ASP A 25 -0.54 16.02 -17.07
N ASP A 26 -0.39 16.61 -15.87
CA ASP A 26 0.77 17.41 -15.45
C ASP A 26 1.93 16.54 -14.92
N GLY A 27 1.82 15.21 -15.00
CA GLY A 27 2.80 14.27 -14.47
C GLY A 27 2.82 14.21 -12.94
N ARG A 28 1.82 14.80 -12.26
CA ARG A 28 1.68 14.71 -10.80
C ARG A 28 0.53 13.79 -10.45
N LEU A 29 0.35 13.51 -9.16
CA LEU A 29 -0.81 12.79 -8.69
C LEU A 29 -2.09 13.52 -9.12
N SER A 30 -3.14 12.79 -9.52
CA SER A 30 -4.39 13.41 -9.98
C SER A 30 -4.97 14.36 -8.94
N GLU A 31 -5.60 15.45 -9.39
CA GLU A 31 -6.08 16.50 -8.47
C GLU A 31 -7.04 15.96 -7.40
N GLY A 32 -7.90 15.01 -7.79
CA GLY A 32 -8.85 14.37 -6.89
C GLY A 32 -8.15 13.70 -5.71
N VAL A 33 -7.03 13.00 -5.93
CA VAL A 33 -6.28 12.35 -4.85
C VAL A 33 -5.38 13.34 -4.13
N ARG A 34 -4.76 14.30 -4.82
CA ARG A 34 -3.93 15.34 -4.19
C ARG A 34 -4.67 16.13 -3.12
N ARG A 35 -5.96 16.40 -3.31
CA ARG A 35 -6.81 17.08 -2.31
C ARG A 35 -7.01 16.27 -1.03
N LEU A 36 -6.82 14.95 -1.08
CA LEU A 36 -6.87 14.06 0.08
C LEU A 36 -5.54 14.00 0.83
N CYS A 37 -4.46 14.46 0.19
CA CYS A 37 -3.10 14.35 0.69
C CYS A 37 -2.66 15.60 1.47
N LEU A 38 -1.70 15.39 2.37
CA LEU A 38 -0.83 16.44 2.89
C LEU A 38 0.05 16.99 1.76
N PRO A 39 0.70 18.17 1.97
CA PRO A 39 1.69 18.68 1.05
C PRO A 39 2.71 17.60 0.66
N ALA A 40 3.06 17.55 -0.62
CA ALA A 40 4.01 16.58 -1.15
C ALA A 40 5.39 16.78 -0.53
N GLN A 41 6.10 15.67 -0.30
CA GLN A 41 7.45 15.65 0.22
C GLN A 41 8.40 15.11 -0.85
N GLU A 42 9.44 15.87 -1.17
CA GLU A 42 10.56 15.37 -1.99
C GLU A 42 11.47 14.49 -1.13
N LEU A 43 11.82 13.32 -1.65
CA LEU A 43 12.73 12.38 -1.04
C LEU A 43 14.11 12.49 -1.69
N GLU A 44 15.17 12.10 -0.96
CA GLU A 44 16.56 12.20 -1.41
C GLU A 44 16.85 11.43 -2.71
N ASN A 45 16.06 10.38 -2.99
CA ASN A 45 16.16 9.58 -4.20
C ASN A 45 15.43 10.19 -5.42
N GLY A 46 14.93 11.43 -5.32
CA GLY A 46 14.18 12.10 -6.37
C GLY A 46 12.71 11.67 -6.48
N ALA A 47 12.23 10.83 -5.57
CA ALA A 47 10.81 10.49 -5.49
C ALA A 47 10.01 11.61 -4.83
N VAL A 48 8.77 11.78 -5.28
CA VAL A 48 7.77 12.64 -4.65
C VAL A 48 6.81 11.75 -3.89
N ARG A 49 6.72 11.94 -2.58
CA ARG A 49 5.83 11.22 -1.68
C ARG A 49 4.61 12.06 -1.31
N TYR A 50 3.45 11.47 -1.48
CA TYR A 50 2.18 11.99 -0.98
C TYR A 50 1.71 11.13 0.19
N ARG A 51 1.21 11.77 1.26
CA ARG A 51 0.60 11.08 2.41
C ARG A 51 -0.87 11.45 2.47
N ILE A 52 -1.77 10.48 2.52
CA ILE A 52 -3.19 10.76 2.77
C ILE A 52 -3.33 11.40 4.16
N SER A 53 -4.04 12.53 4.24
CA SER A 53 -4.10 13.38 5.43
C SER A 53 -4.87 12.77 6.59
N GLN A 54 -5.84 11.91 6.30
CA GLN A 54 -6.62 11.18 7.29
C GLN A 54 -6.20 9.71 7.40
N LYS A 55 -6.45 9.09 8.55
CA LYS A 55 -6.33 7.64 8.72
C LYS A 55 -7.22 6.91 7.71
N ILE A 56 -6.70 5.80 7.21
CA ILE A 56 -7.38 4.97 6.22
C ILE A 56 -7.87 3.66 6.84
N THR A 57 -8.79 3.00 6.15
CA THR A 57 -9.13 1.59 6.36
C THR A 57 -8.77 0.80 5.11
N PHE A 58 -8.05 -0.32 5.27
CA PHE A 58 -7.75 -1.26 4.20
C PHE A 58 -8.00 -2.69 4.67
N GLY A 59 -8.84 -3.44 3.95
CA GLY A 59 -9.20 -4.81 4.34
C GLY A 59 -9.83 -4.91 5.74
N GLY A 60 -10.44 -3.83 6.23
CA GLY A 60 -11.00 -3.74 7.60
C GLY A 60 -10.01 -3.26 8.67
N HIS A 61 -8.76 -2.98 8.31
CA HIS A 61 -7.72 -2.57 9.25
C HIS A 61 -7.36 -1.09 9.09
N ALA A 62 -7.13 -0.41 10.20
CA ALA A 62 -6.72 0.99 10.20
C ALA A 62 -5.23 1.16 9.88
N GLY A 63 -4.87 2.30 9.31
CA GLY A 63 -3.49 2.63 9.03
C GLY A 63 -3.31 3.97 8.35
N GLU A 64 -2.16 4.12 7.71
CA GLU A 64 -1.78 5.26 6.89
C GLU A 64 -1.47 4.83 5.47
N CYS A 65 -1.64 5.74 4.52
CA CYS A 65 -1.37 5.50 3.10
C CYS A 65 -0.37 6.51 2.59
N LEU A 66 0.72 6.01 2.00
CA LEU A 66 1.74 6.75 1.31
C LEU A 66 1.72 6.37 -0.17
N ILE A 67 1.92 7.36 -1.04
CA ILE A 67 1.92 7.20 -2.49
C ILE A 67 3.22 7.78 -2.99
N ASP A 68 4.06 6.97 -3.62
CA ASP A 68 5.33 7.41 -4.17
C ASP A 68 5.25 7.52 -5.68
N MET A 69 5.83 8.61 -6.20
CA MET A 69 5.96 8.88 -7.62
C MET A 69 7.41 9.19 -7.97
N ILE A 70 7.88 8.71 -9.12
CA ILE A 70 9.20 9.04 -9.67
C ILE A 70 9.04 9.37 -11.16
N GLY A 71 9.61 10.48 -11.62
CA GLY A 71 9.59 10.84 -13.05
C GLY A 71 8.19 10.93 -13.65
N GLY A 72 7.21 11.39 -12.86
CA GLY A 72 5.81 11.48 -13.27
C GLY A 72 5.09 10.14 -13.42
N ARG A 73 5.56 9.10 -12.75
CA ARG A 73 4.94 7.77 -12.76
C ARG A 73 4.59 7.34 -11.34
N LEU A 74 3.46 6.67 -11.17
CA LEU A 74 3.10 6.02 -9.92
C LEU A 74 4.01 4.79 -9.71
N THR A 75 4.85 4.82 -8.68
CA THR A 75 5.81 3.73 -8.42
C THR A 75 5.34 2.79 -7.33
N SER A 76 4.74 3.33 -6.27
CA SER A 76 4.21 2.49 -5.21
C SER A 76 3.08 3.14 -4.42
N VAL A 77 2.26 2.29 -3.82
CA VAL A 77 1.34 2.65 -2.74
C VAL A 77 1.71 1.79 -1.54
N LEU A 78 2.02 2.44 -0.43
CA LEU A 78 2.43 1.82 0.83
C LEU A 78 1.38 2.07 1.91
N ILE A 79 0.91 0.97 2.51
CA ILE A 79 0.02 0.99 3.65
C ILE A 79 0.81 0.65 4.90
N LEU A 80 0.81 1.55 5.88
CA LEU A 80 1.39 1.34 7.21
C LEU A 80 0.23 1.02 8.14
N PHE A 81 0.11 -0.23 8.59
CA PHE A 81 -0.99 -0.62 9.47
C PHE A 81 -0.75 -0.11 10.88
N ASP A 82 -1.82 0.33 11.55
CA ASP A 82 -1.72 0.66 12.97
C ASP A 82 -1.34 -0.61 13.76
N ALA A 83 -0.49 -0.42 14.78
CA ALA A 83 0.29 -1.45 15.47
C ALA A 83 -0.44 -2.80 15.68
N ILE A 84 0.24 -3.89 15.33
CA ILE A 84 -0.29 -5.24 15.44
C ILE A 84 0.63 -6.04 16.36
N ARG A 85 0.06 -6.57 17.43
CA ARG A 85 0.72 -7.65 18.18
C ARG A 85 0.39 -8.97 17.50
N PHE A 86 1.36 -9.61 16.88
CA PHE A 86 1.28 -11.06 16.63
C PHE A 86 2.47 -11.74 17.33
N LEU A 87 2.16 -12.85 18.00
CA LEU A 87 2.99 -13.45 19.05
C LEU A 87 4.15 -14.29 18.52
N ASP A 88 4.02 -14.79 17.29
CA ASP A 88 5.01 -15.66 16.64
C ASP A 88 5.70 -14.94 15.48
N ALA A 89 7.00 -15.22 15.30
CA ALA A 89 7.90 -14.53 14.38
C ALA A 89 7.62 -14.76 12.87
N SER A 90 6.41 -15.23 12.50
CA SER A 90 6.01 -15.48 11.12
C SER A 90 4.90 -14.53 10.67
N ILE A 91 5.21 -13.72 9.65
CA ILE A 91 4.29 -12.77 9.02
C ILE A 91 3.02 -13.43 8.48
N THR A 92 3.08 -14.71 8.09
CA THR A 92 1.92 -15.46 7.57
C THR A 92 0.86 -15.74 8.63
N GLU A 93 1.21 -15.61 9.91
CA GLU A 93 0.28 -15.74 11.02
C GLU A 93 -0.46 -14.44 11.34
N SER A 94 -0.04 -13.31 10.76
CA SER A 94 -0.74 -12.04 10.93
C SER A 94 -2.21 -12.16 10.48
N LYS A 95 -3.13 -11.74 11.34
CA LYS A 95 -4.57 -11.65 11.00
C LYS A 95 -4.80 -10.70 9.82
N ILE A 96 -4.00 -9.65 9.72
CA ILE A 96 -4.07 -8.69 8.61
C ILE A 96 -3.71 -9.37 7.30
N VAL A 97 -2.54 -10.03 7.23
CA VAL A 97 -2.09 -10.76 6.04
C VAL A 97 -3.13 -11.79 5.61
N ARG A 98 -3.62 -12.60 6.55
CA ARG A 98 -4.63 -13.63 6.26
C ARG A 98 -5.95 -13.04 5.75
N SER A 99 -6.43 -11.96 6.37
CA SER A 99 -7.67 -11.29 5.95
C SER A 99 -7.57 -10.65 4.57
N ILE A 100 -6.45 -9.99 4.26
CA ILE A 100 -6.24 -9.34 2.96
C ILE A 100 -6.04 -10.40 1.88
N ALA A 101 -5.25 -11.44 2.14
CA ALA A 101 -5.11 -12.57 1.21
C ALA A 101 -6.46 -13.19 0.87
N LYS A 102 -7.28 -13.50 1.89
CA LYS A 102 -8.64 -14.02 1.72
C LYS A 102 -9.53 -13.08 0.90
N ALA A 103 -9.49 -11.77 1.18
CA ALA A 103 -10.29 -10.78 0.46
C ALA A 103 -9.81 -10.57 -0.99
N SER A 104 -8.52 -10.71 -1.24
CA SER A 104 -7.91 -10.58 -2.57
C SER A 104 -8.12 -11.81 -3.47
N GLY A 105 -8.34 -12.99 -2.86
CA GLY A 105 -8.34 -14.27 -3.57
C GLY A 105 -6.94 -14.74 -4.00
N LEU A 106 -5.87 -14.04 -3.62
CA LEU A 106 -4.48 -14.35 -3.97
C LEU A 106 -3.84 -15.28 -2.94
N ALA A 107 -2.83 -16.03 -3.39
CA ALA A 107 -2.02 -16.88 -2.54
C ALA A 107 -0.97 -16.06 -1.77
N VAL A 108 -0.66 -16.47 -0.55
CA VAL A 108 0.43 -15.89 0.23
C VAL A 108 1.69 -16.72 -0.01
N VAL A 109 2.67 -16.14 -0.69
CA VAL A 109 3.99 -16.73 -0.93
C VAL A 109 4.99 -16.15 0.05
N ARG A 110 5.47 -16.96 0.99
CA ARG A 110 6.44 -16.53 2.01
C ARG A 110 7.86 -16.69 1.48
N ALA A 111 8.59 -15.58 1.40
CA ALA A 111 10.02 -15.59 1.06
C ALA A 111 10.91 -15.62 2.33
N HIS A 112 10.46 -14.99 3.41
CA HIS A 112 11.18 -14.87 4.68
C HIS A 112 10.19 -14.86 5.87
N PRO A 113 10.58 -15.20 7.11
CA PRO A 113 9.71 -15.02 8.29
C PRO A 113 9.05 -13.64 8.43
N THR A 114 9.71 -12.58 7.97
CA THR A 114 9.21 -11.19 8.05
C THR A 114 8.69 -10.65 6.73
N GLU A 115 8.60 -11.47 5.68
CA GLU A 115 8.22 -11.03 4.34
C GLU A 115 7.32 -12.05 3.62
N ALA A 116 6.21 -11.58 3.07
CA ALA A 116 5.31 -12.41 2.29
C ALA A 116 4.69 -11.61 1.14
N ARG A 117 4.50 -12.27 0.00
CA ARG A 117 3.89 -11.69 -1.20
C ARG A 117 2.49 -12.23 -1.43
N LEU A 118 1.65 -11.39 -2.03
CA LEU A 118 0.40 -11.85 -2.64
C LEU A 118 0.68 -12.15 -4.11
N GLU A 119 0.36 -13.37 -4.54
CA GLU A 119 0.60 -13.83 -5.91
C GLU A 119 -0.60 -14.60 -6.47
N PRO A 120 -0.85 -14.55 -7.79
CA PRO A 120 -0.10 -13.78 -8.79
C PRO A 120 -0.55 -12.30 -8.91
N CYS A 121 0.40 -11.39 -9.17
CA CYS A 121 0.13 -10.00 -9.53
C CYS A 121 0.76 -9.69 -10.91
N SER A 122 -0.07 -9.55 -11.95
CA SER A 122 0.38 -9.25 -13.32
C SER A 122 0.92 -7.82 -13.47
N TRP A 123 0.42 -6.89 -12.67
CA TRP A 123 0.71 -5.45 -12.69
C TRP A 123 1.95 -5.05 -11.89
N GLY A 124 2.52 -5.96 -11.08
CA GLY A 124 3.58 -5.59 -10.14
C GLY A 124 3.80 -6.59 -9.02
N VAL A 125 4.07 -6.06 -7.83
CA VAL A 125 4.33 -6.81 -6.61
C VAL A 125 3.49 -6.24 -5.48
N ALA A 126 2.85 -7.11 -4.69
CA ALA A 126 2.22 -6.77 -3.42
C ALA A 126 2.93 -7.52 -2.30
N GLU A 127 3.69 -6.81 -1.48
CA GLU A 127 4.59 -7.40 -0.49
C GLU A 127 4.30 -6.86 0.91
N PHE A 128 4.05 -7.77 1.84
CA PHE A 128 4.01 -7.48 3.26
C PHE A 128 5.43 -7.54 3.84
N ARG A 129 5.74 -6.56 4.69
CA ARG A 129 6.96 -6.54 5.51
C ARG A 129 6.63 -6.28 6.96
N TYR A 130 7.26 -7.02 7.85
CA TYR A 130 7.17 -6.83 9.29
C TYR A 130 8.52 -6.41 9.86
N ASP A 131 8.55 -5.29 10.58
CA ASP A 131 9.70 -4.91 11.39
C ASP A 131 9.51 -5.45 12.82
N PRO A 132 10.27 -6.49 13.24
CA PRO A 132 10.16 -7.06 14.57
C PRO A 132 10.65 -6.12 15.69
N ARG A 133 11.45 -5.10 15.38
CA ARG A 133 11.95 -4.13 16.36
C ARG A 133 10.91 -3.07 16.69
N GLN A 134 10.17 -2.63 15.67
CA GLN A 134 9.13 -1.61 15.83
C GLN A 134 7.75 -2.22 16.09
N GLY A 135 7.55 -3.48 15.70
CA GLY A 135 6.24 -4.13 15.76
C GLY A 135 5.31 -3.69 14.63
N ASP A 136 5.88 -3.13 13.56
CA ASP A 136 5.12 -2.51 12.47
C ASP A 136 4.97 -3.47 11.29
N LEU A 137 3.74 -3.58 10.79
CA LEU A 137 3.43 -4.29 9.56
C LEU A 137 3.09 -3.28 8.48
N SER A 138 3.62 -3.53 7.29
CA SER A 138 3.29 -2.75 6.10
C SER A 138 2.90 -3.64 4.94
N LEU A 139 2.16 -3.08 4.00
CA LEU A 139 1.93 -3.65 2.67
C LEU A 139 2.37 -2.63 1.63
N GLU A 140 3.34 -3.01 0.82
CA GLU A 140 3.81 -2.20 -0.30
C GLU A 140 3.33 -2.81 -1.63
N MET A 141 2.57 -2.03 -2.39
CA MET A 141 2.21 -2.35 -3.77
C MET A 141 3.14 -1.57 -4.69
N ARG A 142 4.04 -2.28 -5.37
CA ARG A 142 5.00 -1.71 -6.33
C ARG A 142 4.51 -2.00 -7.74
N PHE A 143 4.32 -0.95 -8.53
CA PHE A 143 3.83 -1.05 -9.91
C PHE A 143 5.02 -1.17 -10.87
N ARG A 144 4.86 -1.96 -11.93
CA ARG A 144 5.85 -1.97 -13.01
C ARG A 144 5.82 -0.62 -13.69
N GLY A 145 7.00 -0.03 -13.93
CA GLY A 145 7.09 1.11 -14.85
C GLY A 145 6.87 0.60 -16.26
N GLU A 146 5.85 1.13 -16.94
CA GLU A 146 5.72 0.98 -18.41
C GLU A 146 6.76 1.82 -19.16
#